data_AF-A0A6A5Z3C1-F1
#
_entry.id   AF-A0A6A5Z3C1-F1
#
_cell.length_a   1.000
_cell.length_b   1.000
_cell.length_c   1.000
_cell.angle_alpha   90.00
_cell.angle_beta   90.00
_cell.angle_gamma   90.00
#
_symmetry.space_group_name_H-M   'P 1'
#
loop_
_entity.id
_entity.type
_entity.pdbx_description
1 polymer ?
#
loop_
_entity_poly.entity_id
_entity_poly.type
_entity_poly.pdbx_seq_one_letter_code
_entity_poly.pdbx_strand_id
1 'polypeptide(L)'
;VLEGSVHITLGNKCLFLTPEEGEVCILPFTRNNLIPGPLSDTQRTTKVLLSAPKAEGDRMLDFLSYENYYRYLDQAISCNEGIDILQILCMFDAGGSCIALPRFILFNMALSMVIGVVLGRWVGRLLGYQPYYKEWSTDWDTARQRMAKCIFQRRFATT
;
A
#
# COMPACT_ATOMS: atom_id res chain seq x y z
N VAL A 1 -19.64 -6.09 2.40
CA VAL A 1 -18.97 -7.23 3.09
C VAL A 1 -19.65 -8.51 2.64
N LEU A 2 -18.96 -9.65 2.54
CA LEU A 2 -19.60 -10.92 2.10
C LEU A 2 -19.99 -11.81 3.26
N GLU A 3 -19.17 -11.85 4.31
CA GLU A 3 -19.41 -12.64 5.52
C GLU A 3 -18.78 -11.89 6.71
N GLY A 4 -19.43 -11.91 7.87
CA GLY A 4 -18.92 -11.30 9.09
C GLY A 4 -19.25 -9.83 9.19
N SER A 5 -18.42 -9.12 9.95
CA SER A 5 -18.54 -7.69 10.11
C SER A 5 -17.16 -7.03 10.07
N VAL A 6 -17.12 -5.75 9.75
CA VAL A 6 -15.90 -4.97 9.54
C VAL A 6 -16.10 -3.57 10.08
N HIS A 7 -15.12 -3.08 10.83
CA HIS A 7 -14.98 -1.65 11.09
C HIS A 7 -14.11 -1.02 10.01
N ILE A 8 -14.68 -0.10 9.23
CA ILE A 8 -13.94 0.71 8.28
C ILE A 8 -13.85 2.15 8.80
N THR A 9 -12.63 2.64 8.97
CA THR A 9 -12.41 4.06 9.23
C THR A 9 -12.20 4.76 7.89
N LEU A 10 -13.00 5.79 7.58
CA LEU A 10 -12.90 6.62 6.39
C LEU A 10 -12.78 8.09 6.80
N GLY A 11 -11.58 8.65 6.67
CA GLY A 11 -11.28 9.99 7.13
C GLY A 11 -11.53 10.12 8.63
N ASN A 12 -12.62 10.80 9.01
CA ASN A 12 -13.05 11.00 10.39
C ASN A 12 -14.24 10.13 10.82
N LYS A 13 -14.78 9.31 9.92
CA LYS A 13 -15.92 8.43 10.20
C LYS A 13 -15.42 7.01 10.47
N CYS A 14 -15.97 6.36 11.48
CA CYS A 14 -15.84 4.91 11.65
C CYS A 14 -17.21 4.30 11.32
N LEU A 15 -17.25 3.42 10.33
CA LEU A 15 -18.46 2.72 9.91
C LEU A 15 -18.31 1.25 10.32
N PHE A 16 -19.40 0.68 10.82
CA PHE A 16 -19.54 -0.75 10.97
C PHE A 16 -20.28 -1.27 9.75
N LEU A 17 -19.71 -2.29 9.10
CA LEU A 17 -20.25 -2.90 7.89
C LEU A 17 -20.43 -4.40 8.11
N THR A 18 -21.62 -4.87 7.80
CA THR A 18 -22.08 -6.25 7.70
C THR A 18 -22.43 -6.54 6.23
N PRO A 19 -22.94 -7.74 5.90
CA PRO A 19 -23.40 -8.03 4.54
C PRO A 19 -24.59 -7.18 4.07
N GLU A 20 -25.33 -6.56 4.99
CA GLU A 20 -26.54 -5.80 4.68
C GLU A 20 -26.27 -4.38 4.17
N GLU A 21 -25.19 -3.72 4.58
CA GLU A 21 -24.87 -2.34 4.19
C GLU A 21 -24.34 -2.20 2.74
N GLY A 22 -24.04 -3.31 2.07
CA GLY A 22 -23.64 -3.32 0.66
C GLY A 22 -22.20 -2.83 0.41
N GLU A 23 -22.02 -2.02 -0.63
CA GLU A 23 -20.72 -1.52 -1.11
C GLU A 23 -20.41 -0.13 -0.56
N VAL A 24 -19.14 0.09 -0.18
CA VAL A 24 -18.65 1.39 0.29
C VAL A 24 -17.51 1.85 -0.61
N CYS A 25 -17.71 3.00 -1.26
CA CYS A 25 -16.70 3.61 -2.10
C CYS A 25 -15.71 4.43 -1.27
N ILE A 26 -14.41 4.16 -1.44
CA ILE A 26 -13.33 4.93 -0.82
C ILE A 26 -12.84 5.96 -1.84
N LEU A 27 -13.02 7.24 -1.55
CA LEU A 27 -12.55 8.31 -2.43
C LEU A 27 -11.01 8.42 -2.41
N PRO A 28 -10.38 8.86 -3.50
CA PRO A 28 -8.95 9.14 -3.54
C PRO A 28 -8.52 10.08 -2.40
N PHE A 29 -7.30 9.89 -1.90
CA PHE A 29 -6.73 10.66 -0.79
C PHE A 29 -7.56 10.61 0.51
N THR A 30 -8.44 9.61 0.66
CA THR A 30 -9.14 9.36 1.91
C THR A 30 -8.33 8.37 2.75
N ARG A 31 -7.94 8.81 3.95
CA ARG A 31 -7.33 7.92 4.94
C ARG A 31 -8.33 6.82 5.25
N ASN A 32 -7.96 5.58 4.99
CA ASN A 32 -8.80 4.44 5.25
C ASN A 32 -8.07 3.40 6.10
N ASN A 33 -8.82 2.69 6.93
CA ASN A 33 -8.34 1.55 7.69
C ASN A 33 -9.48 0.53 7.78
N LEU A 34 -9.16 -0.74 7.62
CA LEU A 34 -10.13 -1.83 7.64
C LEU A 34 -9.72 -2.81 8.73
N ILE A 35 -10.58 -2.99 9.73
CA ILE A 35 -10.37 -3.88 10.86
C ILE A 35 -11.55 -4.86 10.89
N PRO A 36 -11.33 -6.18 11.01
CA PRO A 36 -12.42 -7.12 11.20
C PRO A 36 -13.21 -6.78 12.47
N GLY A 37 -14.53 -6.96 12.41
CA GLY A 37 -15.41 -6.83 13.56
C GLY A 37 -15.21 -7.96 14.58
N PRO A 38 -15.90 -7.88 15.73
CA PRO A 38 -15.78 -8.89 16.77
C PRO A 38 -16.20 -10.26 16.24
N LEU A 39 -15.36 -11.27 16.49
CA LEU A 39 -15.68 -12.66 16.18
C LEU A 39 -16.73 -13.18 17.16
N SER A 40 -17.58 -14.09 16.71
CA SER A 40 -18.54 -14.80 17.56
C SER A 40 -18.29 -16.31 17.50
N ASP A 41 -18.88 -17.07 18.43
CA ASP A 41 -18.78 -18.54 18.43
C ASP A 41 -19.32 -19.17 17.14
N THR A 42 -20.28 -18.50 16.50
CA THR A 42 -20.89 -18.91 15.23
C THR A 42 -20.18 -18.34 14.00
N GLN A 43 -19.34 -17.32 14.16
CA GLN A 43 -18.71 -16.60 13.06
C GLN A 43 -17.23 -16.31 13.35
N ARG A 44 -16.39 -17.25 12.90
CA ARG A 44 -14.93 -17.19 13.07
C ARG A 44 -14.21 -16.49 11.90
N THR A 45 -14.92 -16.19 10.82
CA THR A 45 -14.36 -15.66 9.59
C THR A 45 -15.06 -14.39 9.14
N THR A 46 -14.27 -13.44 8.66
CA THR A 46 -14.75 -12.23 7.99
C THR A 46 -14.26 -12.25 6.55
N LYS A 47 -15.17 -12.15 5.58
CA LYS A 47 -14.87 -12.12 4.15
C LYS A 47 -15.28 -10.77 3.57
N VAL A 48 -14.33 -10.09 2.96
CA VAL A 48 -14.53 -8.78 2.34
C VAL A 48 -14.07 -8.86 0.90
N LEU A 49 -14.90 -8.36 -0.01
CA LEU A 49 -14.47 -8.11 -1.38
C LEU A 49 -13.87 -6.71 -1.45
N LEU A 50 -12.61 -6.62 -1.87
CA LEU A 50 -11.95 -5.36 -2.19
C LEU A 50 -11.87 -5.25 -3.70
N SER A 51 -12.51 -4.23 -4.25
CA SER A 51 -12.46 -3.91 -5.68
C SER A 51 -11.86 -2.51 -5.85
N ALA A 52 -11.03 -2.38 -6.88
CA ALA A 52 -10.53 -1.11 -7.34
C ALA A 52 -10.65 -1.10 -8.87
N PRO A 53 -10.90 0.06 -9.51
CA PRO A 53 -10.85 0.15 -10.96
C PRO A 53 -9.49 -0.38 -11.44
N LYS A 54 -9.52 -1.16 -12.53
CA LYS A 54 -8.28 -1.63 -13.18
C LYS A 54 -7.51 -0.38 -13.55
N ALA A 55 -6.41 -0.15 -12.85
CA ALA A 55 -5.83 1.16 -12.98
C ALA A 55 -4.93 1.25 -14.20
N GLU A 56 -4.87 2.47 -14.70
CA GLU A 56 -4.18 2.81 -15.93
C GLU A 56 -2.93 3.60 -15.58
N GLY A 57 -1.75 3.03 -15.86
CA GLY A 57 -0.47 3.72 -15.70
C GLY A 57 0.64 2.86 -15.10
N ASP A 58 1.87 3.26 -15.40
CA ASP A 58 3.09 2.51 -15.06
C ASP A 58 3.52 2.58 -13.59
N ARG A 59 2.86 3.41 -12.78
CA ARG A 59 3.25 3.72 -11.40
C ARG A 59 2.13 3.47 -10.40
N MET A 60 1.21 2.59 -10.75
CA MET A 60 0.04 2.32 -9.94
C MET A 60 0.34 1.26 -8.89
N LEU A 61 -0.26 1.42 -7.71
CA LEU A 61 -0.20 0.44 -6.63
C LEU A 61 -1.08 -0.74 -7.00
N ASP A 62 -0.48 -1.70 -7.68
CA ASP A 62 -1.14 -2.92 -8.10
C ASP A 62 -0.70 -4.11 -7.25
N PHE A 63 -1.14 -5.30 -7.66
CA PHE A 63 -0.79 -6.56 -7.01
C PHE A 63 0.71 -6.70 -6.77
N LEU A 64 1.55 -6.35 -7.75
CA LEU A 64 3.01 -6.48 -7.65
C LEU A 64 3.61 -5.58 -6.58
N SER A 65 3.12 -4.34 -6.46
CA SER A 65 3.54 -3.42 -5.39
C SER A 65 3.14 -3.94 -4.00
N TYR A 66 1.92 -4.44 -3.85
CA TYR A 66 1.46 -5.01 -2.58
C TYR A 66 2.18 -6.31 -2.22
N GLU A 67 2.46 -7.17 -3.19
CA GLU A 67 3.21 -8.40 -3.00
C GLU A 67 4.60 -8.11 -2.42
N ASN A 68 5.34 -7.20 -3.06
CA ASN A 68 6.66 -6.77 -2.58
C ASN A 68 6.59 -6.16 -1.18
N TYR A 69 5.59 -5.31 -0.93
CA TYR A 69 5.41 -4.68 0.38
C TYR A 69 5.12 -5.70 1.49
N TYR A 70 4.20 -6.64 1.28
CA TYR A 70 3.85 -7.62 2.30
C TYR A 70 4.99 -8.61 2.55
N ARG A 71 5.72 -9.02 1.51
CA ARG A 71 6.92 -9.86 1.66
C ARG A 71 8.02 -9.14 2.44
N TYR A 72 8.22 -7.85 2.16
CA TYR A 72 9.14 -7.02 2.92
C TYR A 72 8.73 -6.90 4.40
N LEU A 73 7.47 -6.63 4.69
CA LEU A 73 6.98 -6.58 6.07
C LEU A 73 7.17 -7.91 6.80
N ASP A 74 6.83 -9.01 6.13
CA ASP A 74 6.98 -10.37 6.69
C ASP A 74 8.43 -10.65 7.06
N GLN A 75 9.38 -10.32 6.18
CA GLN A 75 10.81 -10.46 6.46
C GLN A 75 11.28 -9.52 7.58
N ALA A 76 10.93 -8.23 7.51
CA ALA A 76 11.35 -7.23 8.48
C ALA A 76 10.88 -7.55 9.91
N ILE A 77 9.67 -8.10 10.04
CA ILE A 77 9.07 -8.49 11.31
C ILE A 77 9.62 -9.85 11.78
N SER A 78 9.65 -10.86 10.89
CA SER A 78 10.08 -12.22 11.24
C SER A 78 11.57 -12.31 11.57
N CYS A 79 12.40 -11.50 10.92
CA CYS A 79 13.85 -11.46 11.16
C CYS A 79 14.25 -10.43 12.24
N ASN A 80 13.29 -9.71 12.85
CA ASN A 80 13.52 -8.66 13.84
C ASN A 80 14.50 -7.56 13.37
N GLU A 81 14.55 -7.31 12.05
CA GLU A 81 15.41 -6.29 11.43
C GLU A 81 14.81 -4.88 11.57
N GLY A 82 13.52 -4.79 11.89
CA GLY A 82 12.80 -3.54 12.02
C GLY A 82 12.33 -3.00 10.68
N ILE A 83 11.37 -2.09 10.72
CA ILE A 83 10.77 -1.50 9.52
C ILE A 83 11.55 -0.25 9.10
N ASP A 84 12.15 -0.31 7.91
CA ASP A 84 12.79 0.81 7.25
C ASP A 84 11.77 1.65 6.47
N ILE A 85 11.54 2.86 6.97
CA ILE A 85 10.59 3.81 6.40
C ILE A 85 10.99 4.22 4.97
N LEU A 86 12.29 4.31 4.65
CA LEU A 86 12.73 4.69 3.31
C LEU A 86 12.40 3.60 2.30
N GLN A 87 12.53 2.32 2.68
CA GLN A 87 12.13 1.19 1.84
C GLN A 87 10.63 1.19 1.59
N ILE A 88 9.82 1.43 2.64
CA ILE A 88 8.36 1.55 2.51
C ILE A 88 7.99 2.72 1.59
N LEU A 89 8.60 3.89 1.76
CA LEU A 89 8.35 5.05 0.91
C LEU A 89 8.77 4.78 -0.54
N CYS A 90 9.83 3.99 -0.77
CA CYS A 90 10.25 3.58 -2.10
C CYS A 90 9.23 2.66 -2.78
N MET A 91 8.64 1.72 -2.03
CA MET A 91 7.62 0.78 -2.52
C MET A 91 6.28 1.47 -2.83
N PHE A 92 5.86 2.41 -1.98
CA PHE A 92 4.58 3.10 -2.16
C PHE A 92 4.66 4.34 -3.07
N ASP A 93 5.84 4.95 -3.24
CA ASP A 93 6.08 6.13 -4.09
C ASP A 93 4.98 7.20 -3.97
N ALA A 94 4.17 7.42 -5.02
CA ALA A 94 3.08 8.39 -5.05
C ALA A 94 1.76 7.88 -4.43
N GLY A 95 1.82 6.79 -3.64
CA GLY A 95 0.72 6.14 -2.93
C GLY A 95 0.13 7.00 -1.82
N GLY A 96 -0.60 8.05 -2.19
CA GLY A 96 -1.03 9.12 -1.30
C GLY A 96 -1.94 8.71 -0.14
N SER A 97 -2.57 7.53 -0.17
CA SER A 97 -3.41 7.01 0.91
C SER A 97 -2.70 6.05 1.87
N CYS A 98 -1.52 5.53 1.53
CA CYS A 98 -0.87 4.45 2.26
C CYS A 98 -0.11 4.92 3.50
N ILE A 99 0.43 6.15 3.47
CA ILE A 99 1.22 6.72 4.58
C ILE A 99 0.63 8.08 4.98
N ALA A 100 -0.55 8.08 5.58
CA ALA A 100 -1.18 9.33 5.99
C ALA A 100 -0.42 10.00 7.14
N LEU A 101 0.06 11.23 6.90
CA LEU A 101 0.67 12.07 7.93
C LEU A 101 -0.35 12.46 9.02
N PRO A 102 0.11 12.87 10.22
CA PRO A 102 -0.78 13.27 11.31
C PRO A 102 -1.82 14.32 10.92
N ARG A 103 -3.03 14.20 11.48
CA ARG A 103 -4.18 15.06 11.15
C ARG A 103 -3.98 16.55 11.45
N PHE A 104 -3.05 16.90 12.33
CA PHE A 104 -2.75 18.30 12.66
C PHE A 104 -2.03 19.06 11.54
N ILE A 105 -1.45 18.34 10.56
CA ILE A 105 -0.77 18.95 9.42
C ILE A 105 -1.80 19.27 8.33
N LEU A 106 -1.87 20.53 7.92
CA LEU A 106 -2.71 20.97 6.80
C LEU A 106 -2.20 20.35 5.49
N PHE A 107 -3.10 19.83 4.65
CA PHE A 107 -2.76 19.07 3.43
C PHE A 107 -1.91 17.82 3.66
N ASN A 108 -2.06 17.15 4.82
CA ASN A 108 -1.30 15.95 5.20
C ASN A 108 -1.20 14.86 4.11
N MET A 109 -2.25 14.60 3.33
CA MET A 109 -2.22 13.57 2.27
C MET A 109 -1.41 14.02 1.06
N ALA A 110 -1.50 15.30 0.68
CA ALA A 110 -0.69 15.85 -0.41
C ALA A 110 0.79 15.90 0.00
N LEU A 111 1.07 16.30 1.24
CA LEU A 111 2.43 16.29 1.78
C LEU A 111 2.98 14.87 1.89
N SER A 112 2.17 13.89 2.31
CA SER A 112 2.55 12.48 2.30
C SER A 112 2.99 12.00 0.92
N MET A 113 2.20 12.31 -0.12
CA MET A 113 2.55 11.98 -1.50
C MET A 113 3.87 12.64 -1.92
N VAL A 114 4.07 13.92 -1.59
CA VAL A 114 5.32 14.63 -1.88
C VAL A 114 6.50 13.97 -1.16
N ILE A 115 6.34 13.60 0.12
CA ILE A 115 7.37 12.91 0.89
C ILE A 115 7.68 11.53 0.30
N GLY A 116 6.67 10.76 -0.11
CA GLY A 116 6.86 9.48 -0.80
C GLY A 116 7.66 9.63 -2.09
N VAL A 117 7.37 10.66 -2.88
CA VAL A 117 8.13 10.95 -4.10
C VAL A 117 9.55 11.44 -3.79
N VAL A 118 9.73 12.40 -2.88
CA VAL A 118 11.06 12.97 -2.60
C VAL A 118 11.94 11.97 -1.85
N LEU A 119 11.45 11.40 -0.75
CA LEU A 119 12.23 10.48 0.07
C LEU A 119 12.28 9.07 -0.52
N GLY A 120 11.16 8.53 -1.00
CA GLY A 120 11.14 7.19 -1.58
C GLY A 120 11.83 7.13 -2.93
N ARG A 121 11.43 7.99 -3.88
CA ARG A 121 11.93 7.92 -5.25
C ARG A 121 13.32 8.53 -5.42
N TRP A 122 13.59 9.69 -4.83
CA TRP A 122 14.86 10.39 -5.06
C TRP A 122 15.92 9.99 -4.05
N VAL A 123 15.64 10.13 -2.75
CA VAL A 123 16.60 9.79 -1.68
C VAL A 123 16.80 8.27 -1.57
N GLY A 124 15.72 7.50 -1.56
CA GLY A 124 15.77 6.04 -1.48
C GLY A 124 16.61 5.45 -2.60
N ARG A 125 16.46 5.97 -3.82
CA ARG A 125 17.36 5.58 -4.92
C ARG A 125 18.82 5.90 -4.62
N LEU A 126 19.15 7.12 -4.18
CA LEU A 126 20.55 7.50 -3.93
C LEU A 126 21.21 6.52 -2.95
N LEU A 127 20.44 6.02 -1.99
CA LEU A 127 20.87 5.08 -0.97
C LEU A 127 20.82 3.61 -1.40
N GLY A 128 20.31 3.31 -2.60
CA GLY A 128 20.30 1.95 -3.15
C GLY A 128 18.99 1.19 -2.97
N TYR A 129 17.97 1.80 -2.35
CA TYR A 129 16.64 1.19 -2.24
C TYR A 129 15.97 1.09 -3.60
N GLN A 130 15.27 -0.02 -3.82
CA GLN A 130 14.50 -0.30 -5.03
C GLN A 130 13.04 -0.62 -4.68
N PRO A 131 12.08 -0.28 -5.56
CA PRO A 131 10.67 -0.52 -5.29
C PRO A 131 10.28 -2.00 -5.41
N TYR A 132 10.98 -2.77 -6.24
CA TYR A 132 10.69 -4.17 -6.52
C TYR A 132 11.96 -5.01 -6.37
N TYR A 133 11.81 -6.17 -5.75
CA TYR A 133 12.85 -7.16 -5.55
C TYR A 133 12.43 -8.48 -6.21
N LYS A 134 13.39 -9.19 -6.79
CA LYS A 134 13.13 -10.40 -7.59
C LYS A 134 12.58 -11.52 -6.71
N GLU A 135 13.15 -11.65 -5.52
CA GLU A 135 12.78 -12.59 -4.47
C GLU A 135 11.35 -12.38 -3.94
N TRP A 136 10.78 -11.18 -4.12
CA TRP A 136 9.44 -10.83 -3.61
C TRP A 136 8.40 -10.63 -4.71
N SER A 137 8.77 -10.83 -5.98
CA SER A 137 7.93 -10.55 -7.14
C SER A 137 7.57 -11.85 -7.88
N THR A 138 6.27 -12.15 -8.01
CA THR A 138 5.83 -13.27 -8.87
C THR A 138 6.03 -12.96 -10.36
N ASP A 139 5.86 -11.70 -10.78
CA ASP A 139 6.09 -11.23 -12.16
C ASP A 139 7.27 -10.24 -12.22
N TRP A 140 8.47 -10.80 -12.34
CA TRP A 140 9.69 -10.00 -12.42
C TRP A 140 9.83 -9.21 -13.73
N ASP A 141 9.26 -9.70 -14.84
CA ASP A 141 9.36 -9.02 -16.12
C ASP A 141 8.59 -7.70 -16.11
N THR A 142 7.39 -7.70 -15.54
CA THR A 142 6.62 -6.47 -15.33
C THR A 142 7.32 -5.52 -14.35
N ALA A 143 7.90 -6.03 -13.26
CA ALA A 143 8.68 -5.21 -12.31
C ALA A 143 9.86 -4.50 -13.02
N ARG A 144 10.64 -5.24 -13.80
CA ARG A 144 11.78 -4.70 -14.57
C ARG A 144 11.35 -3.65 -15.57
N GLN A 145 10.28 -3.89 -16.32
CA GLN A 145 9.76 -2.94 -17.29
C GLN A 145 9.36 -1.62 -16.63
N ARG A 146 8.71 -1.65 -15.45
CA ARG A 146 8.35 -0.45 -14.70
C ARG A 146 9.57 0.31 -14.20
N MET A 147 10.54 -0.40 -13.64
CA MET A 147 11.81 0.21 -13.20
C MET A 147 12.59 0.80 -14.37
N ALA A 148 12.57 0.17 -15.55
CA ALA A 148 13.24 0.65 -16.75
C ALA A 148 12.67 1.96 -17.29
N LYS A 149 11.35 2.19 -17.13
CA LYS A 149 10.66 3.42 -17.57
C LYS A 149 11.04 4.64 -16.75
N CYS A 150 11.57 4.46 -15.55
CA CYS A 150 12.10 5.56 -14.75
C CYS A 150 13.60 5.67 -14.99
N ILE A 151 14.07 6.81 -15.52
CA ILE A 151 15.52 7.11 -15.68
C ILE A 151 16.28 6.82 -14.38
N PHE A 152 15.60 7.04 -13.26
CA PHE A 152 16.14 6.82 -11.94
C PHE A 152 16.20 5.31 -11.59
N GLN A 153 15.16 4.52 -11.83
CA GLN A 153 15.17 3.10 -11.44
C GLN A 153 15.79 2.17 -12.50
N ARG A 154 16.12 2.67 -13.69
CA ARG A 154 16.62 1.87 -14.83
C ARG A 154 17.82 0.98 -14.51
N ARG A 155 18.71 1.41 -13.61
CA ARG A 155 19.88 0.59 -13.21
C ARG A 155 19.49 -0.74 -12.55
N PHE A 156 18.37 -0.75 -11.84
CA PHE A 156 17.87 -1.92 -11.11
C PHE A 156 17.13 -2.90 -12.03
N ALA A 157 16.71 -2.46 -13.22
CA ALA A 157 16.02 -3.31 -14.20
C ALA A 157 16.96 -4.27 -14.94
N THR A 158 18.28 -4.04 -14.87
CA THR A 158 19.30 -4.85 -15.55
C THR A 158 19.98 -5.88 -14.65
N THR A 159 19.81 -5.77 -13.34
CA THR A 159 20.26 -6.73 -12.33
C THR A 159 19.26 -7.89 -12.19
#